data_AF-A0A3D1AR24-F1
#
_entry.id   AF-A0A3D1AR24-F1
#
_cell.length_a   1.000
_cell.length_b   1.000
_cell.length_c   1.000
_cell.angle_alpha   90.00
_cell.angle_beta   90.00
_cell.angle_gamma   90.00
#
_symmetry.space_group_name_H-M   'P 1'
#
loop_
_entity.id
_entity.type
_entity.pdbx_description
1 polymer ?
#
loop_
_entity_poly.entity_id
_entity_poly.type
_entity_poly.pdbx_seq_one_letter_code
_entity_poly.pdbx_strand_id
1 'polypeptide(L)'
;IMFEALFILTIIDAGTRVGRFMLQDLLGNLYRPLGRTSWMPGVIGASALVVGAWGYFLYQGVLDPLGGVNTLWPLFGIANQLLASVALCVATTILLKMYGARYAWVTALPLAWLLTVTFAAAWQKIASPLPRVGFLAQAAQLENALATGSVAANHIADTRTQIFNARVDAVLCGVLLLLVTAVLADSLHVWIGILRGTREAKVSETPFVPSQLQAGEL
;
A
#
# COMPACT_ATOMS: atom_id res chain seq x y z
N ILE A 1 -3.52 -11.69 26.84
CA ILE A 1 -2.12 -11.27 26.98
C ILE A 1 -1.12 -12.17 26.21
N MET A 2 -0.85 -13.42 26.61
CA MET A 2 0.20 -14.23 25.94
C MET A 2 -0.09 -14.57 24.46
N PHE A 3 -1.36 -14.93 24.14
CA PHE A 3 -1.79 -15.20 22.77
C PHE A 3 -1.68 -13.98 21.85
N GLU A 4 -2.13 -12.81 22.34
CA GLU A 4 -2.09 -11.54 21.59
C GLU A 4 -0.64 -11.13 21.29
N ALA A 5 0.26 -11.29 22.28
CA ALA A 5 1.69 -11.01 22.10
C ALA A 5 2.33 -11.93 21.04
N LEU A 6 2.01 -13.23 21.05
CA LEU A 6 2.51 -14.19 20.05
C LEU A 6 1.99 -13.89 18.64
N PHE A 7 0.72 -13.51 18.53
CA PHE A 7 0.11 -13.10 17.26
C PHE A 7 0.78 -11.85 16.69
N ILE A 8 0.96 -10.81 17.51
CA ILE A 8 1.67 -9.58 17.12
C ILE A 8 3.10 -9.92 16.68
N LEU A 9 3.82 -10.72 17.45
CA LEU A 9 5.21 -11.08 17.13
C LEU A 9 5.32 -11.85 15.81
N THR A 10 4.36 -12.74 15.53
CA THR A 10 4.32 -13.50 14.27
C THR A 10 4.07 -12.59 13.07
N ILE A 11 3.15 -11.63 13.21
CA ILE A 11 2.89 -10.64 12.16
C ILE A 11 4.12 -9.76 11.93
N ILE A 12 4.78 -9.30 13.00
CA ILE A 12 5.98 -8.47 12.87
C ILE A 12 7.15 -9.28 12.26
N ASP A 13 7.33 -10.55 12.61
CA ASP A 13 8.37 -11.40 11.99
C ASP A 13 8.12 -11.58 10.48
N ALA A 14 6.90 -11.98 10.12
CA ALA A 14 6.51 -12.14 8.73
C ALA A 14 6.63 -10.82 7.95
N GLY A 15 6.15 -9.72 8.54
CA GLY A 15 6.22 -8.38 7.98
C GLY A 15 7.66 -7.89 7.81
N THR A 16 8.55 -8.16 8.76
CA THR A 16 9.98 -7.82 8.67
C THR A 16 10.65 -8.57 7.54
N ARG A 17 10.32 -9.85 7.36
CA ARG A 17 10.85 -10.69 6.30
C ARG A 17 10.42 -10.21 4.92
N VAL A 18 9.11 -9.98 4.74
CA VAL A 18 8.55 -9.45 3.49
C VAL A 18 9.07 -8.04 3.22
N GLY A 19 9.08 -7.17 4.23
CA GLY A 19 9.57 -5.80 4.14
C GLY A 19 11.02 -5.72 3.70
N ARG A 20 11.88 -6.62 4.22
CA ARG A 20 13.27 -6.74 3.76
C ARG A 20 13.34 -7.08 2.28
N PHE A 21 12.56 -8.07 1.82
CA PHE A 21 12.56 -8.45 0.40
C PHE A 21 12.06 -7.33 -0.50
N MET A 22 11.00 -6.63 -0.12
CA MET A 22 10.48 -5.47 -0.86
C MET A 22 11.50 -4.32 -0.89
N LEU A 23 12.17 -4.05 0.22
CA LEU A 23 13.21 -3.01 0.30
C LEU A 23 14.42 -3.38 -0.57
N GLN A 24 14.87 -4.63 -0.53
CA GLN A 24 15.97 -5.10 -1.37
C GLN A 24 15.62 -5.09 -2.86
N ASP A 25 14.38 -5.42 -3.23
CA ASP A 25 13.91 -5.35 -4.61
C ASP A 25 13.87 -3.89 -5.11
N LEU A 26 13.34 -2.97 -4.30
CA LEU A 26 13.33 -1.55 -4.61
C LEU A 26 14.75 -0.97 -4.73
N LEU A 27 15.62 -1.24 -3.74
CA LEU A 27 17.01 -0.78 -3.75
C LEU A 27 17.84 -1.47 -4.85
N GLY A 28 17.49 -2.68 -5.24
CA GLY A 28 18.11 -3.43 -6.33
C GLY A 28 17.93 -2.76 -7.69
N ASN A 29 16.82 -2.05 -7.88
CA ASN A 29 16.58 -1.23 -9.08
C ASN A 29 17.46 0.03 -9.13
N LEU A 30 17.90 0.55 -7.97
CA LEU A 30 18.82 1.70 -7.88
C LEU A 30 20.29 1.26 -7.91
N TYR A 31 20.63 0.17 -7.22
CA TYR A 31 21.98 -0.36 -7.11
C TYR A 31 21.96 -1.90 -7.08
N ARG A 32 22.39 -2.52 -8.18
CA ARG A 32 22.34 -3.99 -8.42
C ARG A 32 22.84 -4.87 -7.26
N PRO A 33 23.92 -4.53 -6.51
CA PRO A 33 24.36 -5.34 -5.38
C PRO A 33 23.38 -5.40 -4.20
N LEU A 34 22.54 -4.37 -3.99
CA LEU A 34 21.55 -4.34 -2.90
C LEU A 34 20.35 -5.26 -3.14
N GLY A 35 20.07 -5.61 -4.40
CA GLY A 35 19.07 -6.61 -4.77
C GLY A 35 19.54 -8.06 -4.62
N ARG A 36 20.83 -8.30 -4.32
CA ARG A 36 21.36 -9.66 -4.12
C ARG A 36 21.03 -10.15 -2.72
N THR A 37 20.09 -11.08 -2.62
CA THR A 37 19.69 -11.73 -1.36
C THR A 37 20.81 -12.56 -0.71
N SER A 38 21.88 -12.86 -1.45
CA SER A 38 23.09 -13.53 -0.96
C SER A 38 24.17 -12.58 -0.43
N TRP A 39 24.01 -11.26 -0.59
CA TRP A 39 25.00 -10.29 -0.13
C TRP A 39 24.74 -9.88 1.32
N MET A 40 25.51 -10.48 2.24
CA MET A 40 25.34 -10.31 3.70
C MET A 40 25.27 -8.85 4.17
N PRO A 41 26.12 -7.91 3.70
CA PRO A 41 26.00 -6.50 4.09
C PRO A 41 24.68 -5.87 3.68
N GLY A 42 24.18 -6.17 2.48
CA GLY A 42 22.88 -5.68 1.99
C GLY A 42 21.71 -6.27 2.75
N VAL A 43 21.80 -7.56 3.10
CA VAL A 43 20.82 -8.24 3.95
C VAL A 43 20.77 -7.63 5.34
N ILE A 44 21.92 -7.45 6.00
CA ILE A 44 21.99 -6.86 7.35
C ILE A 44 21.48 -5.42 7.32
N GLY A 45 21.89 -4.63 6.33
CA GLY A 45 21.45 -3.24 6.19
C GLY A 45 19.94 -3.13 5.98
N ALA A 46 19.37 -3.92 5.04
CA ALA A 46 17.93 -3.92 4.79
C ALA A 46 17.14 -4.41 6.03
N SER A 47 17.62 -5.47 6.71
CA SER A 47 17.00 -5.93 7.96
C SER A 47 17.05 -4.88 9.06
N ALA A 48 18.20 -4.22 9.26
CA ALA A 48 18.36 -3.18 10.28
C ALA A 48 17.43 -1.98 10.01
N LEU A 49 17.27 -1.58 8.75
CA LEU A 49 16.34 -0.53 8.35
C LEU A 49 14.89 -0.90 8.63
N VAL A 50 14.46 -2.12 8.26
CA VAL A 50 13.08 -2.57 8.45
C VAL A 50 12.76 -2.73 9.94
N VAL A 51 13.66 -3.34 10.72
CA VAL A 51 13.50 -3.46 12.17
C VAL A 51 13.53 -2.09 12.84
N GLY A 52 14.42 -1.19 12.39
CA GLY A 52 14.48 0.20 12.85
C GLY A 52 13.20 0.97 12.57
N ALA A 53 12.57 0.76 11.40
CA ALA A 53 11.28 1.37 11.06
C ALA A 53 10.15 0.89 11.99
N TRP A 54 10.08 -0.42 12.29
CA TRP A 54 9.15 -0.94 13.29
C TRP A 54 9.41 -0.36 14.69
N GLY A 55 10.68 -0.27 15.09
CA GLY A 55 11.08 0.34 16.36
C GLY A 55 10.69 1.82 16.44
N TYR A 56 10.82 2.57 15.35
CA TYR A 56 10.37 3.95 15.24
C TYR A 56 8.85 4.07 15.36
N PHE A 57 8.09 3.20 14.70
CA PHE A 57 6.63 3.18 14.86
C PHE A 57 6.21 2.89 16.31
N LEU A 58 6.89 1.97 17.00
CA LEU A 58 6.63 1.69 18.41
C LEU A 58 6.97 2.89 19.29
N TYR A 59 8.10 3.55 19.04
CA TYR A 59 8.50 4.77 19.74
C TYR A 59 7.49 5.90 19.56
N GLN A 60 7.02 6.13 18.33
CA GLN A 60 5.98 7.13 18.02
C GLN A 60 4.65 6.78 18.69
N GLY A 61 4.26 5.50 18.68
CA GLY A 61 3.03 5.04 19.33
C GLY A 61 3.03 5.22 20.85
N VAL A 62 4.19 5.22 21.49
CA VAL A 62 4.33 5.50 22.93
C VAL A 62 4.32 7.00 23.22
N LEU A 63 4.98 7.82 22.41
CA LEU A 63 5.07 9.27 22.63
C LEU A 63 3.79 10.02 22.29
N ASP A 64 3.06 9.60 21.26
CA ASP A 64 1.81 10.23 20.83
C ASP A 64 0.69 9.17 20.71
N PRO A 65 0.07 8.78 21.84
CA PRO A 65 -0.92 7.70 21.90
C PRO A 65 -2.18 7.98 21.05
N LEU A 66 -2.47 9.25 20.75
CA LEU A 66 -3.67 9.67 20.03
C LEU A 66 -3.37 10.11 18.60
N GLY A 67 -2.21 10.71 18.33
CA GLY A 67 -1.84 11.21 17.00
C GLY A 67 -1.07 10.24 16.13
N GLY A 68 -0.38 9.24 16.67
CA GLY A 68 0.38 8.26 15.86
C GLY A 68 -0.51 7.20 15.19
N VAL A 69 -1.27 6.43 15.98
CA VAL A 69 -2.04 5.28 15.47
C VAL A 69 -3.32 5.70 14.73
N ASN A 70 -4.01 6.75 15.21
CA ASN A 70 -5.30 7.15 14.62
C ASN A 70 -5.15 7.87 13.27
N THR A 71 -4.00 8.51 13.00
CA THR A 71 -3.72 9.18 11.72
C THR A 71 -3.34 8.18 10.62
N LEU A 72 -2.62 7.12 10.99
CA LEU A 72 -2.24 6.04 10.07
C LEU A 72 -3.41 5.18 9.63
N TRP A 73 -4.48 5.09 10.43
CA TRP A 73 -5.61 4.21 10.14
C TRP A 73 -6.34 4.52 8.82
N PRO A 74 -6.70 5.79 8.52
CA PRO A 74 -7.17 6.17 7.19
C PRO A 74 -6.23 5.78 6.05
N LEU A 75 -4.92 5.97 6.20
CA LEU A 75 -3.94 5.62 5.18
C LEU A 75 -3.87 4.12 4.96
N PHE A 76 -3.90 3.31 6.02
CA PHE A 76 -3.91 1.86 5.93
C PHE A 76 -5.12 1.36 5.12
N GLY A 77 -6.30 1.92 5.39
CA GLY A 77 -7.52 1.61 4.63
C GLY A 77 -7.38 1.92 3.14
N ILE A 78 -6.90 3.13 2.80
CA ILE A 78 -6.71 3.53 1.39
C ILE A 78 -5.66 2.65 0.71
N ALA A 79 -4.51 2.43 1.34
CA ALA A 79 -3.42 1.63 0.78
C ALA A 79 -3.87 0.19 0.47
N ASN A 80 -4.65 -0.43 1.35
CA ASN A 80 -5.17 -1.79 1.12
C ASN A 80 -6.13 -1.85 -0.06
N GLN A 81 -7.02 -0.87 -0.21
CA GLN A 81 -7.94 -0.83 -1.35
C GLN A 81 -7.23 -0.55 -2.67
N LEU A 82 -6.19 0.28 -2.63
CA LEU A 82 -5.32 0.54 -3.77
C LEU A 82 -4.52 -0.71 -4.17
N LEU A 83 -4.01 -1.48 -3.21
CA LEU A 83 -3.36 -2.76 -3.48
C LEU A 83 -4.33 -3.79 -4.06
N ALA A 84 -5.55 -3.88 -3.53
CA ALA A 84 -6.61 -4.74 -4.08
C ALA A 84 -6.96 -4.35 -5.52
N SER A 85 -6.94 -3.04 -5.84
CA SER A 85 -7.13 -2.56 -7.21
C SER A 85 -6.01 -3.05 -8.14
N VAL A 86 -4.76 -3.01 -7.70
CA VAL A 86 -3.63 -3.57 -8.46
C VAL A 86 -3.80 -5.08 -8.67
N ALA A 87 -4.16 -5.83 -7.63
CA ALA A 87 -4.39 -7.27 -7.73
C ALA A 87 -5.50 -7.61 -8.74
N LEU A 88 -6.60 -6.86 -8.73
CA LEU A 88 -7.69 -7.01 -9.70
C LEU A 88 -7.26 -6.63 -11.13
N CYS A 89 -6.39 -5.63 -11.30
CA CYS A 89 -5.80 -5.33 -12.61
C CYS A 89 -4.98 -6.52 -13.14
N VAL A 90 -4.14 -7.12 -12.29
CA VAL A 90 -3.35 -8.31 -12.66
C VAL A 90 -4.27 -9.49 -12.99
N ALA A 91 -5.26 -9.77 -12.16
CA ALA A 91 -6.22 -10.85 -12.39
C ALA A 91 -7.01 -10.66 -13.69
N THR A 92 -7.46 -9.43 -13.97
CA THR A 92 -8.13 -9.08 -15.25
C THR A 92 -7.20 -9.33 -16.43
N THR A 93 -5.92 -8.94 -16.31
CA THR A 93 -4.91 -9.16 -17.35
C THR A 93 -4.70 -10.64 -17.64
N ILE A 94 -4.64 -11.49 -16.59
CA ILE A 94 -4.47 -12.94 -16.72
C ILE A 94 -5.69 -13.55 -17.43
N LEU A 95 -6.91 -13.25 -16.96
CA LEU A 95 -8.13 -13.79 -17.57
C LEU A 95 -8.27 -13.39 -19.04
N LEU A 96 -7.92 -12.14 -19.36
CA LEU A 96 -7.97 -11.65 -20.73
C LEU A 96 -6.96 -12.35 -21.63
N LYS A 97 -5.76 -12.68 -21.13
CA LYS A 97 -4.75 -13.43 -21.87
C LYS A 97 -5.13 -14.91 -22.07
N MET A 98 -5.72 -15.55 -21.07
CA MET A 98 -6.05 -16.99 -21.13
C MET A 98 -7.35 -17.29 -21.89
N TYR A 99 -8.38 -16.47 -21.67
CA TYR A 99 -9.75 -16.78 -22.11
C TYR A 99 -10.40 -15.66 -22.94
N GLY A 100 -9.65 -14.62 -23.28
CA GLY A 100 -10.16 -13.45 -23.96
C GLY A 100 -11.20 -12.69 -23.13
N ALA A 101 -12.09 -11.94 -23.79
CA ALA A 101 -13.05 -11.06 -23.13
C ALA A 101 -14.13 -11.79 -22.32
N ARG A 102 -14.32 -13.10 -22.52
CA ARG A 102 -15.46 -13.86 -21.98
C ARG A 102 -15.57 -13.83 -20.45
N TYR A 103 -14.43 -13.90 -19.75
CA TYR A 103 -14.39 -13.94 -18.28
C TYR A 103 -13.76 -12.68 -17.65
N ALA A 104 -13.24 -11.75 -18.45
CA ALA A 104 -12.59 -10.54 -17.95
C ALA A 104 -13.51 -9.65 -17.11
N TRP A 105 -14.82 -9.69 -17.36
CA TRP A 105 -15.80 -8.90 -16.60
C TRP A 105 -15.90 -9.31 -15.11
N VAL A 106 -15.58 -10.56 -14.77
CA VAL A 106 -15.67 -11.08 -13.39
C VAL A 106 -14.74 -10.32 -12.46
N THR A 107 -13.58 -9.89 -12.95
CA THR A 107 -12.59 -9.10 -12.21
C THR A 107 -12.66 -7.61 -12.55
N ALA A 108 -13.02 -7.25 -13.79
CA ALA A 108 -13.13 -5.86 -14.20
C ALA A 108 -14.29 -5.10 -13.53
N LEU A 109 -15.42 -5.77 -13.28
CA LEU A 109 -16.57 -5.14 -12.60
C LEU A 109 -16.28 -4.77 -11.15
N PRO A 110 -15.77 -5.67 -10.28
CA PRO A 110 -15.38 -5.29 -8.92
C PRO A 110 -14.22 -4.30 -8.92
N LEU A 111 -13.31 -4.37 -9.91
CA LEU A 111 -12.25 -3.36 -10.08
C LEU A 111 -12.83 -1.97 -10.33
N ALA A 112 -13.76 -1.83 -11.26
CA ALA A 112 -14.37 -0.54 -11.59
C ALA A 112 -15.09 0.08 -10.38
N TRP A 113 -15.83 -0.75 -9.64
CA TRP A 113 -16.46 -0.33 -8.38
C TRP A 113 -15.43 0.13 -7.35
N LEU A 114 -14.41 -0.69 -7.11
CA LEU A 114 -13.38 -0.44 -6.11
C LEU A 114 -12.59 0.83 -6.42
N LEU A 115 -12.18 1.01 -7.68
CA LEU A 115 -11.50 2.22 -8.14
C LEU A 115 -12.37 3.45 -7.91
N THR A 116 -13.64 3.39 -8.27
CA THR A 116 -14.58 4.52 -8.11
C THR A 116 -14.68 4.96 -6.65
N VAL A 117 -14.96 4.02 -5.74
CA VAL A 117 -15.11 4.32 -4.31
C VAL A 117 -13.79 4.76 -3.69
N THR A 118 -12.68 4.09 -4.02
CA THR A 118 -11.38 4.34 -3.41
C THR A 118 -10.79 5.67 -3.88
N PHE A 119 -10.87 5.98 -5.18
CA PHE A 119 -10.39 7.26 -5.70
C PHE A 119 -11.24 8.42 -5.18
N ALA A 120 -12.56 8.26 -5.10
CA ALA A 120 -13.42 9.28 -4.51
C ALA A 120 -13.08 9.54 -3.04
N ALA A 121 -12.91 8.48 -2.24
CA ALA A 121 -12.56 8.59 -0.83
C ALA A 121 -11.16 9.21 -0.63
N ALA A 122 -10.17 8.79 -1.42
CA ALA A 122 -8.81 9.31 -1.35
C ALA A 122 -8.75 10.79 -1.75
N TRP A 123 -9.48 11.18 -2.81
CA TRP A 123 -9.63 12.58 -3.19
C TRP A 123 -10.24 13.42 -2.07
N GLN A 124 -11.33 12.95 -1.45
CA GLN A 124 -11.94 13.60 -0.30
C GLN A 124 -10.96 13.70 0.89
N LYS A 125 -10.15 12.67 1.14
CA LYS A 125 -9.14 12.69 2.20
C LYS A 125 -8.03 13.71 1.96
N ILE A 126 -7.66 13.98 0.71
CA ILE A 126 -6.65 14.99 0.39
C ILE A 126 -7.26 16.40 0.42
N ALA A 127 -8.36 16.60 -0.32
CA ALA A 127 -8.82 17.93 -0.73
C ALA A 127 -10.14 18.40 -0.09
N SER A 128 -10.81 17.58 0.75
CA SER A 128 -12.07 18.00 1.37
C SER A 128 -11.86 19.24 2.26
N PRO A 129 -12.75 20.25 2.19
CA PRO A 129 -12.68 21.44 3.04
C PRO A 129 -13.08 21.16 4.49
N LEU A 130 -13.67 20.00 4.78
CA LEU A 130 -14.07 19.60 6.12
C LEU A 130 -12.84 19.05 6.88
N PRO A 131 -12.37 19.70 7.97
CA PRO A 131 -11.16 19.27 8.70
C PRO A 131 -11.26 17.87 9.30
N ARG A 132 -12.47 17.35 9.54
CA ARG A 132 -12.70 15.97 10.01
C ARG A 132 -12.42 14.92 8.92
N VAL A 133 -12.44 15.34 7.66
CA VAL A 133 -12.28 14.47 6.50
C VAL A 133 -10.94 14.72 5.83
N GLY A 134 -10.65 15.96 5.44
CA GLY A 134 -9.48 16.33 4.64
C GLY A 134 -8.23 16.60 5.48
N PHE A 135 -7.11 15.98 5.11
CA PHE A 135 -5.82 16.14 5.76
C PHE A 135 -5.30 17.58 5.66
N LEU A 136 -5.43 18.23 4.50
CA LEU A 136 -4.97 19.62 4.31
C LEU A 136 -5.84 20.61 5.08
N ALA A 137 -7.16 20.38 5.14
CA ALA A 137 -8.07 21.19 5.94
C ALA A 137 -7.82 21.02 7.44
N GLN A 138 -7.48 19.81 7.89
CA GLN A 138 -7.06 19.54 9.27
C GLN A 138 -5.79 20.31 9.63
N ALA A 139 -4.76 20.25 8.77
CA ALA A 139 -3.52 21.00 8.97
C ALA A 139 -3.79 22.51 9.07
N ALA A 140 -4.59 23.07 8.15
CA ALA A 140 -4.95 24.49 8.17
C ALA A 140 -5.72 24.90 9.43
N GLN A 141 -6.64 24.06 9.92
CA GLN A 141 -7.36 24.33 11.17
C GLN A 141 -6.41 24.38 12.38
N LEU A 142 -5.50 23.41 12.48
CA LEU A 142 -4.52 23.35 13.56
C LEU A 142 -3.53 24.52 13.51
N GLU A 143 -3.12 24.94 12.32
CA GLU A 143 -2.28 26.13 12.12
C GLU A 143 -2.97 27.41 12.58
N ASN A 144 -4.25 27.58 12.22
CA ASN A 144 -5.04 28.72 12.68
C ASN A 144 -5.17 28.72 14.21
N ALA A 145 -5.42 27.56 14.83
CA ALA A 145 -5.53 27.43 16.28
C ALA A 145 -4.22 27.80 17.01
N LEU A 146 -3.06 27.48 16.41
CA LEU A 146 -1.76 27.91 16.92
C LEU A 146 -1.57 29.43 16.77
N ALA A 147 -1.97 30.00 15.64
CA ALA A 147 -1.84 31.44 15.37
C ALA A 147 -2.74 32.29 16.28
N THR A 148 -3.93 31.81 16.62
CA THR A 148 -4.88 32.51 17.52
C THR A 148 -4.58 32.28 19.00
N GLY A 149 -3.52 31.54 19.34
CA GLY A 149 -3.17 31.23 20.73
C GLY A 149 -4.21 30.36 21.45
N SER A 150 -5.04 29.63 20.69
CA SER A 150 -6.14 28.82 21.22
C SER A 150 -5.68 27.43 21.70
N VAL A 151 -4.39 27.12 21.56
CA VAL A 151 -3.76 25.86 21.99
C VAL A 151 -2.97 26.12 23.27
N ALA A 152 -3.21 25.31 24.29
CA ALA A 152 -2.47 25.38 25.54
C ALA A 152 -0.97 25.15 25.32
N ALA A 153 -0.12 25.88 26.06
CA ALA A 153 1.33 25.92 25.83
C ALA A 153 2.01 24.53 25.85
N ASN A 154 1.47 23.62 26.65
CA ASN A 154 1.92 22.23 26.77
C ASN A 154 1.63 21.36 25.53
N HIS A 155 0.70 21.76 24.65
CA HIS A 155 0.29 20.99 23.47
C HIS A 155 0.73 21.60 22.13
N ILE A 156 1.51 22.68 22.17
CA ILE A 156 2.00 23.34 20.94
C ILE A 156 2.91 22.40 20.14
N ALA A 157 3.79 21.65 20.81
CA ALA A 157 4.69 20.69 20.15
C ALA A 157 3.90 19.58 19.46
N ASP A 158 2.96 18.94 20.16
CA ASP A 158 2.11 17.88 19.63
C ASP A 158 1.29 18.36 18.43
N THR A 159 0.72 19.57 18.52
CA THR A 159 -0.07 20.18 17.45
C THR A 159 0.77 20.40 16.19
N ARG A 160 2.04 20.82 16.33
CA ARG A 160 2.97 20.95 15.19
C ARG A 160 3.28 19.60 14.55
N THR A 161 3.46 18.56 15.34
CA THR A 161 3.66 17.19 14.83
C THR A 161 2.43 16.71 14.06
N GLN A 162 1.22 16.96 14.56
CA GLN A 162 -0.02 16.59 13.86
C GLN A 162 -0.18 17.33 12.52
N ILE A 163 0.18 18.62 12.45
CA ILE A 163 0.19 19.38 11.19
C ILE A 163 1.15 18.75 10.18
N PHE A 164 2.36 18.41 10.62
CA PHE A 164 3.35 17.75 9.77
C PHE A 164 2.83 16.40 9.26
N ASN A 165 2.31 15.56 10.16
CA ASN A 165 1.77 14.25 9.82
C ASN A 165 0.63 14.37 8.81
N ALA A 166 -0.33 15.27 9.01
CA ALA A 166 -1.43 15.48 8.06
C ALA A 166 -0.93 15.88 6.66
N ARG A 167 0.12 16.69 6.56
CA ARG A 167 0.73 17.04 5.26
C ARG A 167 1.44 15.84 4.63
N VAL A 168 2.18 15.07 5.42
CA VAL A 168 2.82 13.82 4.96
C VAL A 168 1.76 12.83 4.47
N ASP A 169 0.67 12.65 5.19
CA ASP A 169 -0.42 11.74 4.83
C ASP A 169 -1.09 12.15 3.52
N ALA A 170 -1.31 13.46 3.31
CA ALA A 170 -1.82 13.99 2.06
C ALA A 170 -0.89 13.69 0.87
N VAL A 171 0.42 13.89 1.06
CA VAL A 171 1.44 13.59 0.03
C VAL A 171 1.50 12.09 -0.25
N LEU A 172 1.58 11.24 0.78
CA LEU A 172 1.62 9.79 0.64
C LEU A 172 0.38 9.26 -0.08
N CYS A 173 -0.81 9.74 0.30
CA CYS A 173 -2.06 9.38 -0.36
C CYS A 173 -2.03 9.77 -1.85
N GLY A 174 -1.56 10.98 -2.17
CA GLY A 174 -1.39 11.44 -3.55
C GLY A 174 -0.42 10.59 -4.36
N VAL A 175 0.74 10.24 -3.78
CA VAL A 175 1.73 9.36 -4.42
C VAL A 175 1.14 7.98 -4.71
N LEU A 176 0.45 7.37 -3.75
CA LEU A 176 -0.18 6.06 -3.94
C LEU A 176 -1.24 6.09 -5.06
N LEU A 177 -2.06 7.15 -5.11
CA LEU A 177 -3.03 7.32 -6.19
C LEU A 177 -2.36 7.43 -7.56
N LEU A 178 -1.28 8.20 -7.68
CA LEU A 178 -0.53 8.33 -8.92
C LEU A 178 0.06 7.00 -9.37
N LEU A 179 0.65 6.24 -8.44
CA LEU A 179 1.22 4.92 -8.73
C LEU A 179 0.15 3.94 -9.23
N VAL A 180 -0.98 3.84 -8.54
CA VAL A 180 -2.07 2.95 -8.97
C VAL A 180 -2.68 3.41 -10.29
N THR A 181 -2.79 4.72 -10.52
CA THR A 181 -3.22 5.25 -11.81
C THR A 181 -2.27 4.84 -12.94
N ALA A 182 -0.96 4.88 -12.71
CA ALA A 182 0.02 4.42 -13.69
C ALA A 182 -0.10 2.91 -14.00
N VAL A 183 -0.28 2.08 -12.96
CA VAL A 183 -0.52 0.64 -13.12
C VAL A 183 -1.82 0.36 -13.88
N LEU A 184 -2.89 1.09 -13.56
CA LEU A 184 -4.17 0.97 -14.26
C LEU A 184 -4.03 1.39 -15.72
N ALA A 185 -3.33 2.48 -16.02
CA ALA A 185 -3.09 2.95 -17.38
C ALA A 185 -2.30 1.91 -18.19
N ASP A 186 -1.24 1.33 -17.62
CA ASP A 186 -0.48 0.25 -18.27
C ASP A 186 -1.35 -1.00 -18.50
N SER A 187 -2.15 -1.39 -17.50
CA SER A 187 -3.08 -2.52 -17.61
C SER A 187 -4.11 -2.29 -18.72
N LEU A 188 -4.70 -1.10 -18.79
CA LEU A 188 -5.63 -0.72 -19.85
C LEU A 188 -4.97 -0.74 -21.23
N HIS A 189 -3.73 -0.23 -21.34
CA HIS A 189 -2.97 -0.31 -22.59
C HIS A 189 -2.75 -1.77 -23.03
N VAL A 190 -2.44 -2.68 -22.10
CA VAL A 190 -2.34 -4.12 -22.37
C VAL A 190 -3.68 -4.69 -22.82
N TRP A 191 -4.78 -4.38 -22.12
CA TRP A 191 -6.10 -4.95 -22.42
C TRP A 191 -6.62 -4.50 -23.78
N ILE A 192 -6.52 -3.20 -24.08
CA ILE A 192 -6.89 -2.64 -25.38
C ILE A 192 -6.02 -3.28 -26.47
N GLY A 193 -4.73 -3.46 -26.21
CA GLY A 193 -3.81 -4.10 -27.16
C GLY A 193 -4.22 -5.53 -27.53
N ILE A 194 -4.59 -6.33 -26.54
CA ILE A 194 -5.06 -7.72 -26.71
C ILE A 194 -6.42 -7.74 -27.44
N LEU A 195 -7.37 -6.92 -27.00
CA LEU A 195 -8.72 -6.87 -27.59
C LEU A 195 -8.73 -6.40 -29.05
N ARG A 196 -7.78 -5.53 -29.43
CA ARG A 196 -7.60 -5.06 -30.82
C ARG A 196 -6.74 -5.99 -31.67
N GLY A 197 -6.21 -7.09 -31.11
CA GLY A 197 -5.29 -8.00 -31.82
C GLY A 197 -3.91 -7.41 -32.12
N THR A 198 -3.55 -6.28 -31.49
CA THR A 198 -2.27 -5.59 -31.70
C THR A 198 -1.15 -6.09 -30.77
N ARG A 199 -1.48 -6.93 -29.77
CA ARG A 199 -0.54 -7.57 -28.87
C ARG A 199 -0.85 -9.06 -28.73
N GLU A 200 0.19 -9.89 -28.72
CA GLU A 200 0.04 -11.31 -28.44
C GLU A 200 -0.33 -11.56 -26.98
N ALA A 201 -1.34 -12.39 -26.77
CA ALA A 201 -1.74 -12.90 -25.47
C ALA A 201 -0.80 -14.02 -25.00
N LYS A 202 0.49 -13.70 -24.82
CA LYS A 202 1.49 -14.69 -24.36
C LYS A 202 1.25 -15.02 -22.89
N VAL A 203 0.99 -16.30 -22.62
CA VAL A 203 0.86 -16.89 -21.28
C VAL A 203 2.15 -17.66 -20.98
N SER A 204 2.73 -17.43 -19.79
CA SER A 204 3.95 -18.12 -19.33
C SER A 204 3.64 -19.24 -18.33
N GLU A 205 2.37 -19.65 -18.22
CA GLU A 205 1.94 -20.72 -17.34
C GLU A 205 2.40 -22.07 -17.88
N THR A 206 2.86 -22.94 -16.98
CA THR A 206 3.17 -24.33 -17.32
C THR A 206 1.89 -25.06 -17.69
N PRO A 207 1.92 -25.93 -18.72
CA PRO A 207 0.77 -26.76 -19.07
C PRO A 207 0.26 -27.53 -17.85
N PHE A 208 -1.06 -27.70 -17.75
CA PHE A 208 -1.65 -28.53 -16.71
C PHE A 208 -1.07 -29.95 -16.76
N VAL A 209 -0.49 -30.41 -15.66
CA VAL A 209 -0.03 -31.79 -15.47
C VAL A 209 -1.00 -32.47 -14.50
N PRO A 210 -1.72 -33.53 -14.92
CA PRO A 210 -2.61 -34.28 -14.03
C PRO A 210 -1.83 -34.83 -12.83
N SER A 211 -2.44 -34.81 -11.64
CA SER A 211 -1.82 -35.46 -10.47
C SER A 211 -1.68 -36.96 -10.72
N GLN A 212 -0.50 -37.51 -10.48
CA GLN A 212 -0.25 -38.95 -10.54
C GLN A 212 -0.67 -39.69 -9.27
N LEU A 213 -1.11 -38.98 -8.24
CA LEU A 213 -1.55 -39.54 -6.96
C LEU A 213 -2.86 -40.31 -7.14
N GLN A 214 -2.89 -41.56 -6.68
CA GLN A 214 -4.11 -42.36 -6.65
C GLN A 214 -4.96 -41.99 -5.42
N ALA A 215 -6.27 -42.18 -5.49
CA ALA A 215 -7.21 -41.78 -4.43
C ALA A 215 -6.96 -42.43 -3.04
N GLY A 216 -6.09 -43.44 -2.95
CA GLY A 216 -5.66 -44.09 -1.70
C GLY A 216 -4.37 -43.53 -1.09
N GLU A 217 -3.74 -42.52 -1.72
CA GLU A 217 -2.49 -41.89 -1.28
C GLU A 217 -2.69 -40.46 -0.73
N LEU A 218 -3.94 -40.01 -0.60
CA LEU A 218 -4.37 -38.76 0.05
C LEU A 218 -4.82 -39.04 1.49
#